data_AF-A0A7S4CGK7-F1
#
_entry.id   AF-A0A7S4CGK7-F1
#
_cell.length_a   1.000
_cell.length_b   1.000
_cell.length_c   1.000
_cell.angle_alpha   90.00
_cell.angle_beta   90.00
_cell.angle_gamma   90.00
#
_symmetry.space_group_name_H-M   'P 1'
#
loop_
_entity.id
_entity.type
_entity.pdbx_description
1 polymer ?
#
loop_
_entity_poly.entity_id
_entity_poly.type
_entity_poly.pdbx_seq_one_letter_code
_entity_poly.pdbx_strand_id
1 'polypeptide(L)'
;GAQAVMHSDYSISQFRFLEHLLLVHGRWTFQRISLLILHSFFRNVGWTLANFFLVFDNAYSGRQFWDDTFAGQWTSFFTAVATYAVCITDKDFVYQNTL
;
A
#
# COMPACT_ATOMS: atom_id res chain seq x y z
N GLY A 1 -5.56 31.58 -18.09
CA GLY A 1 -4.87 31.85 -16.82
C GLY A 1 -3.99 30.67 -16.48
N ALA A 2 -2.67 30.87 -16.43
CA ALA A 2 -1.70 29.79 -16.17
C ALA A 2 -1.48 29.51 -14.66
N GLN A 3 -1.79 30.49 -13.81
CA GLN A 3 -1.58 30.40 -12.36
C GLN A 3 -2.31 29.20 -11.74
N ALA A 4 -3.58 28.95 -12.11
CA ALA A 4 -4.35 27.82 -11.60
C ALA A 4 -3.75 26.45 -11.99
N VAL A 5 -3.12 26.35 -13.16
CA VAL A 5 -2.47 25.12 -13.63
C VAL A 5 -1.17 24.84 -12.86
N MET A 6 -0.42 25.89 -12.52
CA MET A 6 0.83 25.75 -11.77
C MET A 6 0.62 25.40 -10.30
N HIS A 7 -0.56 25.72 -9.74
CA HIS A 7 -0.94 25.40 -8.37
C HIS A 7 -1.82 24.14 -8.26
N SER A 8 -2.07 23.41 -9.35
CA SER A 8 -2.89 22.19 -9.36
C SER A 8 -2.03 20.93 -9.43
N ASP A 9 -2.38 19.89 -8.65
CA ASP A 9 -1.70 18.58 -8.68
C ASP A 9 -1.83 17.87 -10.03
N TYR A 10 -2.91 18.16 -10.78
CA TYR A 10 -3.16 17.64 -12.12
C TYR A 10 -3.55 18.76 -13.08
N SER A 11 -2.79 18.90 -14.17
CA SER A 11 -3.12 19.80 -15.27
C SER A 11 -3.94 19.05 -16.34
N ILE A 12 -5.16 19.51 -16.57
CA ILE A 12 -6.07 18.94 -17.56
C ILE A 12 -6.44 20.03 -18.57
N SER A 13 -6.33 19.73 -19.87
CA SER A 13 -6.59 20.70 -20.95
C SER A 13 -8.08 20.95 -21.23
N GLN A 14 -8.94 19.95 -21.01
CA GLN A 14 -10.39 20.01 -21.25
C GLN A 14 -11.16 19.25 -20.17
N PHE A 15 -12.34 19.74 -19.78
CA PHE A 15 -13.16 19.13 -18.72
C PHE A 15 -13.57 17.67 -19.02
N ARG A 16 -13.70 17.29 -20.29
CA ARG A 16 -14.02 15.90 -20.70
C ARG A 16 -12.99 14.86 -20.21
N PHE A 17 -11.72 15.24 -20.04
CA PHE A 17 -10.70 14.31 -19.55
C PHE A 17 -10.80 14.06 -18.03
N LEU A 18 -11.51 14.92 -17.31
CA LEU A 18 -11.74 14.74 -15.87
C LEU A 18 -12.58 13.49 -15.59
N GLU A 19 -13.55 13.18 -16.45
CA GLU A 19 -14.40 11.98 -16.33
C GLU A 19 -13.56 10.71 -16.33
N HIS A 20 -12.68 10.53 -17.33
CA HIS A 20 -11.82 9.35 -17.42
C HIS A 20 -10.75 9.32 -16.31
N LEU A 21 -10.23 10.48 -15.91
CA LEU A 21 -9.25 10.55 -14.81
C LEU A 21 -9.90 10.12 -13.48
N LEU A 22 -11.09 10.60 -13.17
CA LEU A 22 -11.73 10.36 -11.88
C LEU A 22 -12.36 8.96 -11.82
N LEU A 23 -13.06 8.52 -12.88
CA LEU A 23 -13.76 7.24 -12.90
C LEU A 23 -12.82 6.04 -13.04
N VAL A 24 -11.81 6.12 -13.92
CA VAL A 24 -10.90 4.99 -14.17
C VAL A 24 -9.71 5.04 -13.22
N HIS A 25 -8.93 6.13 -13.26
CA HIS A 25 -7.71 6.22 -12.47
C HIS A 25 -8.00 6.42 -10.98
N GLY A 26 -9.05 7.17 -10.63
CA GLY A 26 -9.49 7.35 -9.25
C GLY A 26 -9.89 6.02 -8.61
N ARG A 27 -10.72 5.21 -9.29
CA ARG A 27 -11.15 3.89 -8.76
C ARG A 27 -10.00 2.91 -8.61
N TRP A 28 -9.09 2.83 -9.59
CA TRP A 28 -7.89 1.98 -9.47
C TRP A 28 -6.97 2.42 -8.33
N THR A 29 -6.77 3.73 -8.17
CA THR A 29 -5.92 4.27 -7.10
C THR A 29 -6.52 3.98 -5.73
N PHE A 30 -7.84 4.17 -5.58
CA PHE A 30 -8.54 3.85 -4.34
C PHE A 30 -8.42 2.38 -3.94
N GLN A 31 -8.63 1.46 -4.89
CA GLN A 31 -8.52 0.01 -4.64
C GLN A 31 -7.11 -0.42 -4.27
N ARG A 32 -6.09 0.09 -5.00
CA ARG A 32 -4.68 -0.18 -4.70
C ARG A 32 -4.27 0.31 -3.32
N ILE A 33 -4.71 1.51 -2.93
CA ILE A 33 -4.43 2.07 -1.60
C ILE A 33 -5.16 1.27 -0.51
N SER A 34 -6.41 0.87 -0.74
CA SER A 34 -7.18 0.05 0.22
C SER A 34 -6.48 -1.29 0.49
N LEU A 35 -6.06 -1.99 -0.56
CA LEU A 35 -5.31 -3.24 -0.46
C LEU A 35 -3.93 -3.04 0.20
N LEU A 36 -3.24 -1.94 -0.14
CA LEU A 36 -1.95 -1.58 0.48
C LEU A 36 -2.11 -1.44 1.99
N ILE A 37 -3.14 -0.71 2.44
CA ILE A 37 -3.42 -0.47 3.86
C ILE A 37 -3.78 -1.78 4.56
N LEU A 38 -4.72 -2.56 4.00
CA LEU A 38 -5.17 -3.82 4.61
C LEU A 38 -4.02 -4.82 4.75
N HIS A 39 -3.20 -4.97 3.70
CA HIS A 39 -2.07 -5.89 3.72
C HIS A 39 -0.98 -5.40 4.69
N SER A 40 -0.76 -4.08 4.80
CA SER A 40 0.17 -3.50 5.77
C SER A 40 -0.24 -3.84 7.21
N PHE A 41 -1.52 -3.67 7.57
CA PHE A 41 -2.00 -4.06 8.90
C PHE A 41 -1.88 -5.56 9.14
N PHE A 42 -2.33 -6.39 8.19
CA PHE A 42 -2.32 -7.84 8.33
C PHE A 42 -0.92 -8.39 8.65
N ARG A 43 0.11 -7.98 7.91
CA ARG A 43 1.48 -8.47 8.15
C ARG A 43 2.10 -7.92 9.43
N ASN A 44 1.86 -6.65 9.78
CA ASN A 44 2.38 -6.09 11.03
C ASN A 44 1.76 -6.79 12.26
N VAL A 45 0.46 -7.08 12.20
CA VAL A 45 -0.22 -7.87 13.23
C VAL A 45 0.32 -9.30 13.27
N GLY A 46 0.50 -9.95 12.12
CA GLY A 46 1.09 -11.29 12.05
C GLY A 46 2.49 -11.39 12.67
N TRP A 47 3.36 -10.43 12.35
CA TRP A 47 4.71 -10.33 12.96
C TRP A 47 4.64 -10.14 14.48
N THR A 48 3.77 -9.25 14.95
CA THR A 48 3.59 -8.98 16.38
C THR A 48 3.02 -10.19 17.12
N LEU A 49 2.05 -10.89 16.53
CA LEU A 49 1.46 -12.10 17.08
C LEU A 49 2.48 -13.24 17.16
N ALA A 50 3.32 -13.42 16.14
CA ALA A 50 4.38 -14.42 16.17
C ALA A 50 5.35 -14.18 17.35
N ASN A 51 5.76 -12.92 17.55
CA ASN A 51 6.57 -12.56 18.71
C ASN A 51 5.82 -12.77 20.02
N PHE A 52 4.53 -12.44 20.08
CA PHE A 52 3.68 -12.66 21.25
C PHE A 52 3.60 -14.14 21.65
N PHE A 53 3.48 -15.07 20.69
CA PHE A 53 3.47 -16.50 21.01
C PHE A 53 4.82 -16.98 21.57
N LEU A 54 5.94 -16.47 21.06
CA LEU A 54 7.28 -16.80 21.57
C LEU A 54 7.50 -16.30 23.02
N VAL A 55 6.72 -15.32 23.49
CA VAL A 55 6.78 -14.86 24.89
C VAL A 55 6.35 -15.96 25.87
N PHE A 56 5.43 -16.85 25.47
CA PHE A 56 4.99 -17.96 26.32
C PHE A 56 6.14 -18.93 26.63
N ASP A 57 6.99 -19.23 25.65
CA ASP A 57 8.16 -20.11 25.82
C ASP A 57 9.28 -19.45 26.64
N ASN A 58 9.32 -18.12 26.66
CA ASN A 58 10.34 -17.33 27.38
C ASN A 58 9.88 -16.88 28.78
N ALA A 59 8.78 -17.42 29.31
CA ALA A 59 8.22 -17.07 30.62
C ALA A 59 8.08 -15.55 30.84
N TYR A 60 7.72 -14.80 29.79
CA TYR A 60 7.56 -13.34 29.83
C TYR A 60 8.84 -12.56 30.18
N SER A 61 10.02 -13.14 29.98
CA SER A 61 11.33 -12.53 30.28
C SER A 61 11.69 -11.31 29.38
N GLY A 62 10.85 -10.93 28.42
CA GLY A 62 11.07 -9.76 27.54
C GLY A 62 12.25 -9.91 26.57
N ARG A 63 12.75 -11.12 26.35
CA ARG A 63 13.87 -11.38 25.44
C ARG A 63 13.40 -11.33 23.99
N GLN A 64 14.12 -10.58 23.18
CA GLN A 64 13.88 -10.52 21.75
C GLN A 64 14.47 -11.76 21.08
N PHE A 65 13.66 -12.47 20.30
CA PHE A 65 14.12 -13.65 19.55
C PHE A 65 14.90 -13.25 18.30
N TRP A 66 14.53 -12.12 17.70
CA TRP A 66 15.12 -11.59 16.48
C TRP A 66 16.11 -10.48 16.81
N ASP A 67 17.25 -10.47 16.12
CA ASP A 67 18.20 -9.36 16.18
C ASP A 67 17.56 -8.05 15.71
N ASP A 68 17.96 -6.93 16.31
CA ASP A 68 17.37 -5.61 16.01
C ASP A 68 17.57 -5.22 14.54
N THR A 69 18.70 -5.61 13.95
CA THR A 69 18.98 -5.41 12.53
C THR A 69 17.97 -6.15 11.67
N PHE A 70 17.64 -7.39 12.04
CA PHE A 70 16.67 -8.21 11.31
C PHE A 70 15.25 -7.67 11.47
N ALA A 71 14.88 -7.22 12.67
CA ALA A 71 13.57 -6.60 12.91
C ALA A 71 13.39 -5.32 12.06
N GLY A 72 14.45 -4.51 11.92
CA GLY A 72 14.45 -3.35 11.02
C GLY A 72 14.30 -3.74 9.55
N GLN A 73 15.07 -4.73 9.09
CA GLN A 73 15.01 -5.22 7.71
C GLN A 73 13.67 -5.86 7.35
N TRP A 74 13.04 -6.57 8.28
CA TRP A 74 11.72 -7.16 8.12
C TRP A 74 10.70 -6.08 7.72
N THR A 75 10.69 -4.97 8.45
CA THR A 75 9.74 -3.87 8.22
C THR A 75 10.02 -3.12 6.91
N SER A 76 11.29 -2.85 6.61
CA SER A 76 11.66 -1.98 5.48
C SER A 76 11.77 -2.70 4.13
N PHE A 77 12.36 -3.91 4.09
CA PHE A 77 12.79 -4.50 2.81
C PHE A 77 11.82 -5.56 2.31
N PHE A 78 11.49 -6.55 3.15
CA PHE A 78 10.62 -7.66 2.75
C PHE A 78 9.15 -7.24 2.67
N THR A 79 8.73 -6.34 3.57
CA THR A 79 7.32 -5.96 3.69
C THR A 79 6.96 -4.91 2.64
N ALA A 80 7.77 -3.87 2.44
CA ALA A 80 7.45 -2.82 1.47
C ALA A 80 7.43 -3.36 0.03
N VAL A 81 8.49 -4.04 -0.40
CA VAL A 81 8.66 -4.51 -1.79
C VAL A 81 7.54 -5.45 -2.21
N ALA A 82 7.17 -6.43 -1.35
CA ALA A 82 6.10 -7.37 -1.65
C ALA A 82 4.73 -6.68 -1.75
N THR A 83 4.45 -5.68 -0.92
CA THR A 83 3.19 -4.91 -1.02
C THR A 83 3.13 -4.07 -2.28
N TYR A 84 4.22 -3.37 -2.59
CA TYR A 84 4.28 -2.55 -3.79
C TYR A 84 4.14 -3.41 -5.05
N ALA A 85 4.76 -4.59 -5.09
CA ALA A 85 4.62 -5.52 -6.20
C ALA A 85 3.15 -5.93 -6.42
N VAL A 86 2.46 -6.39 -5.37
CA VAL A 86 1.05 -6.79 -5.44
C VAL A 86 0.16 -5.63 -5.87
N CYS A 87 0.34 -4.44 -5.27
CA CYS A 87 -0.47 -3.26 -5.60
C CYS A 87 -0.27 -2.73 -7.02
N ILE A 88 0.89 -2.93 -7.64
CA ILE A 88 1.15 -2.52 -9.02
C ILE A 88 0.49 -3.49 -10.01
N THR A 89 0.55 -4.79 -9.71
CA THR A 89 0.01 -5.84 -10.57
C THR A 89 -1.51 -5.95 -10.49
N ASP A 90 -2.12 -5.56 -9.37
CA ASP A 90 -3.56 -5.66 -9.19
C ASP A 90 -4.32 -4.65 -10.05
N LYS A 91 -5.21 -5.18 -10.89
CA LYS A 91 -6.17 -4.43 -11.71
C LYS A 91 -7.52 -5.12 -11.59
N ASP A 92 -8.48 -4.45 -10.97
CA ASP A 92 -9.83 -5.00 -10.75
C ASP A 92 -10.61 -5.24 -12.05
N PHE A 93 -10.37 -4.45 -13.10
CA PHE A 93 -11.08 -4.56 -14.38
C PHE A 93 -10.23 -4.05 -15.55
N VAL A 94 -10.27 -4.77 -16.67
CA VAL A 94 -9.76 -4.30 -17.96
C VAL A 94 -10.78 -3.32 -18.53
N TYR A 95 -10.41 -2.05 -18.72
CA TYR A 95 -11.27 -1.07 -19.36
C TYR A 95 -11.51 -1.48 -20.83
N GLN A 96 -12.69 -2.00 -21.14
CA GLN A 96 -13.13 -2.16 -22.52
C GLN A 96 -13.57 -0.80 -23.03
N ASN A 97 -12.78 -0.26 -23.95
CA ASN A 97 -13.08 0.98 -24.65
C ASN A 97 -14.19 0.70 -25.67
N THR A 98 -15.44 0.64 -25.21
CA THR A 98 -16.59 0.53 -26.12
C THR A 98 -16.83 1.91 -26.70
N LEU A 99 -16.43 2.10 -27.96
CA LEU A 99 -16.91 3.17 -28.82
C LEU A 99 -18.41 3.02 -29.06
#